data_AF-A0A415UR26-F1
#
_entry.id   AF-A0A415UR26-F1
#
_cell.length_a   1.000
_cell.length_b   1.000
_cell.length_c   1.000
_cell.angle_alpha   90.00
_cell.angle_beta   90.00
_cell.angle_gamma   90.00
#
_symmetry.space_group_name_H-M   'P 1'
#
loop_
_entity.id
_entity.type
_entity.pdbx_description
1 polymer ?
#
loop_
_entity_poly.entity_id
_entity_poly.type
_entity_poly.pdbx_seq_one_letter_code
_entity_poly.pdbx_strand_id
1 'polypeptide(L)'
;MNVTVRASLIALIAIVGACWAIPVLLVSVVPSDAGMIAMMTLIYLVLPVTAIALGLLAANSARTLFWIPAALGIGSALLFPLAVEGSRDLAFHGVAYTAIGYAAMGLRTWTIARQHR
;
A
#
# COMPACT_ATOMS: atom_id res chain seq x y z
N MET A 1 8.17 23.38 -10.13
CA MET A 1 7.82 22.34 -9.14
C MET A 1 8.97 22.21 -8.15
N ASN A 2 8.72 22.30 -6.85
CA ASN A 2 9.75 22.18 -5.80
C ASN A 2 10.39 20.77 -5.83
N VAL A 3 11.68 20.66 -5.53
CA VAL A 3 12.47 19.41 -5.55
C VAL A 3 11.84 18.33 -4.66
N THR A 4 11.33 18.70 -3.48
CA THR A 4 10.64 17.80 -2.55
C THR A 4 9.31 17.27 -3.08
N VAL A 5 8.55 18.11 -3.80
CA VAL A 5 7.28 17.70 -4.44
C VAL A 5 7.56 16.72 -5.57
N ARG A 6 8.59 16.99 -6.39
CA ARG A 6 9.03 16.09 -7.46
C ARG A 6 9.49 14.74 -6.92
N ALA A 7 10.29 14.73 -5.85
CA ALA A 7 10.75 13.50 -5.21
C ALA A 7 9.59 12.67 -4.63
N SER A 8 8.61 13.34 -4.00
CA SER A 8 7.42 12.67 -3.46
C SER A 8 6.54 12.07 -4.55
N LEU A 9 6.39 12.76 -5.69
CA LEU A 9 5.67 12.25 -6.86
C LEU A 9 6.36 11.03 -7.48
N ILE A 10 7.68 11.08 -7.64
CA ILE A 10 8.47 9.94 -8.15
C ILE A 10 8.34 8.75 -7.19
N ALA A 11 8.47 8.99 -5.88
CA ALA A 11 8.30 7.94 -4.88
C ALA A 11 6.88 7.35 -4.92
N LEU A 12 5.85 8.18 -5.05
CA LEU A 12 4.47 7.71 -5.17
C LEU A 12 4.27 6.83 -6.41
N ILE A 13 4.74 7.29 -7.58
CA ILE A 13 4.65 6.52 -8.83
C ILE A 13 5.42 5.21 -8.71
N ALA A 14 6.62 5.22 -8.13
CA ALA A 14 7.42 4.02 -7.94
C ALA A 14 6.75 3.03 -6.98
N ILE A 15 6.18 3.50 -5.86
CA ILE A 15 5.50 2.66 -4.87
C ILE A 15 4.23 2.07 -5.47
N VAL A 16 3.39 2.87 -6.14
CA VAL A 16 2.17 2.39 -6.79
C VAL A 16 2.53 1.42 -7.92
N GLY A 17 3.52 1.77 -8.76
CA GLY A 17 4.01 0.91 -9.83
C GLY A 17 4.52 -0.43 -9.31
N ALA A 18 5.35 -0.43 -8.27
CA ALA A 18 5.82 -1.67 -7.63
C ALA A 18 4.67 -2.48 -7.01
N CYS A 19 3.70 -1.80 -6.38
CA CYS A 19 2.53 -2.44 -5.77
C CYS A 19 1.72 -3.27 -6.78
N TRP A 20 1.66 -2.83 -8.04
CA TRP A 20 0.94 -3.54 -9.11
C TRP A 20 1.84 -4.48 -9.92
N ALA A 21 3.09 -4.08 -10.20
CA ALA A 21 4.03 -4.86 -10.99
C ALA A 21 4.47 -6.14 -10.26
N ILE A 22 4.70 -6.07 -8.95
CA ILE A 22 5.13 -7.22 -8.14
C ILE A 22 4.10 -8.37 -8.22
N PRO A 23 2.80 -8.18 -7.93
CA PRO A 23 1.81 -9.25 -8.07
C PRO A 23 1.73 -9.83 -9.49
N VAL A 24 1.76 -8.99 -10.53
CA VAL A 24 1.74 -9.45 -11.93
C VAL A 24 2.96 -10.31 -12.25
N LEU A 25 4.15 -9.89 -11.84
CA LEU A 25 5.38 -10.67 -12.03
C LEU A 25 5.35 -11.98 -11.24
N LEU A 26 4.83 -11.96 -10.00
CA LEU A 26 4.66 -13.16 -9.19
C LEU A 26 3.75 -14.17 -9.89
N VAL A 27 2.60 -13.77 -10.45
CA VAL A 27 1.70 -14.68 -11.16
C VAL A 27 2.30 -15.17 -12.50
N SER A 28 3.15 -14.36 -13.14
CA SER A 28 3.72 -14.68 -14.46
C SER A 28 4.90 -15.64 -14.43
N VAL A 29 5.68 -15.62 -13.34
CA VAL A 29 6.99 -16.30 -13.26
C VAL A 29 6.98 -17.45 -12.25
N VAL A 30 6.12 -17.38 -11.22
CA VAL A 30 6.13 -18.38 -10.16
C VAL A 30 5.49 -19.69 -10.63
N PRO A 31 6.23 -20.81 -10.54
CA PRO A 31 5.70 -22.14 -10.81
C PRO A 31 4.42 -22.44 -9.99
N SER A 32 3.51 -23.24 -10.55
CA SER A 32 2.20 -23.50 -9.93
C SER A 32 2.28 -24.08 -8.50
N ASP A 33 3.38 -24.74 -8.14
CA ASP A 33 3.67 -25.31 -6.83
C ASP A 33 4.14 -24.26 -5.79
N ALA A 34 4.65 -23.11 -6.25
CA ALA A 34 5.09 -22.00 -5.38
C ALA A 34 4.05 -20.87 -5.25
N GLY A 35 2.88 -21.01 -5.89
CA GLY A 35 1.81 -20.01 -5.86
C GLY A 35 1.31 -19.65 -4.46
N MET A 36 1.31 -20.61 -3.53
CA MET A 36 0.94 -20.35 -2.13
C MET A 36 1.93 -19.40 -1.45
N ILE A 37 3.25 -19.63 -1.59
CA ILE A 37 4.29 -18.77 -0.99
C ILE A 37 4.24 -17.37 -1.60
N ALA A 38 4.06 -17.29 -2.92
CA ALA A 38 3.89 -16.04 -3.64
C ALA A 38 2.71 -15.22 -3.11
N MET A 39 1.56 -15.86 -2.94
CA MET A 39 0.35 -15.21 -2.45
C MET A 39 0.49 -14.77 -0.98
N MET A 40 1.10 -15.61 -0.13
CA MET A 40 1.40 -15.25 1.26
C MET A 40 2.35 -14.05 1.33
N THR A 41 3.39 -14.03 0.50
CA THR A 41 4.36 -12.92 0.45
C THR A 41 3.69 -11.61 0.01
N LEU A 42 2.80 -11.69 -0.98
CA LEU A 42 2.05 -10.52 -1.44
C LEU A 42 1.16 -9.96 -0.32
N ILE A 43 0.35 -10.83 0.30
CA ILE A 43 -0.69 -10.45 1.27
C ILE A 43 -0.09 -9.99 2.60
N TYR A 44 0.91 -10.71 3.11
CA TYR A 44 1.42 -10.49 4.47
C TYR A 44 2.70 -9.65 4.53
N LEU A 45 3.37 -9.39 3.39
CA LEU A 45 4.59 -8.59 3.37
C LEU A 45 4.49 -7.39 2.42
N VAL A 46 4.28 -7.63 1.11
CA VAL A 46 4.39 -6.57 0.10
C VAL A 46 3.32 -5.49 0.30
N LEU A 47 2.07 -5.87 0.49
CA LEU A 47 0.96 -4.91 0.64
C LEU A 47 0.99 -4.18 1.99
N PRO A 48 1.28 -4.82 3.13
CA PRO A 48 1.50 -4.12 4.39
C PRO A 48 2.65 -3.10 4.30
N VAL A 49 3.80 -3.49 3.72
CA VAL A 49 4.94 -2.57 3.55
C VAL A 49 4.57 -1.41 2.64
N THR A 50 3.83 -1.68 1.56
CA THR A 50 3.33 -0.64 0.65
C THR A 50 2.39 0.33 1.38
N ALA A 51 1.47 -0.19 2.20
CA ALA A 51 0.55 0.61 3.00
C ALA A 51 1.31 1.54 3.96
N ILE A 52 2.36 1.04 4.63
CA ILE A 52 3.23 1.86 5.49
C ILE A 52 3.91 2.95 4.66
N ALA A 53 4.56 2.60 3.55
CA ALA A 53 5.29 3.55 2.72
C ALA A 53 4.38 4.66 2.20
N LEU A 54 3.18 4.31 1.73
CA LEU A 54 2.18 5.27 1.28
C LEU A 54 1.63 6.14 2.42
N GLY A 55 1.42 5.58 3.61
CA GLY A 55 1.03 6.33 4.80
C GLY A 55 2.09 7.37 5.21
N LEU A 56 3.36 6.97 5.21
CA LEU A 56 4.49 7.87 5.48
C LEU A 56 4.61 8.97 4.43
N LEU A 57 4.37 8.65 3.15
CA LEU A 57 4.37 9.62 2.06
C LEU A 57 3.20 10.60 2.18
N ALA A 58 2.01 10.09 2.48
CA ALA A 58 0.81 10.91 2.69
C ALA A 58 0.96 11.89 3.84
N ALA A 59 1.72 11.55 4.89
CA ALA A 59 2.00 12.44 6.01
C ALA A 59 2.70 13.74 5.60
N ASN A 60 3.48 13.75 4.50
CA ASN A 60 4.14 14.96 4.00
C ASN A 60 3.14 16.02 3.50
N SER A 61 1.93 15.61 3.12
CA SER A 61 0.86 16.53 2.74
C SER A 61 -0.48 15.94 3.17
N ALA A 62 -0.66 15.79 4.49
CA ALA A 62 -1.80 15.08 5.06
C ALA A 62 -3.14 15.61 4.55
N ARG A 63 -3.27 16.93 4.38
CA ARG A 63 -4.50 17.55 3.88
C ARG A 63 -4.87 17.15 2.44
N THR A 64 -3.86 16.86 1.61
CA THR A 64 -4.03 16.60 0.17
C THR A 64 -3.98 15.11 -0.16
N LEU A 65 -3.22 14.35 0.63
CA LEU A 65 -2.91 12.94 0.36
C LEU A 65 -3.57 11.96 1.35
N PHE A 66 -4.45 12.44 2.25
CA PHE A 66 -5.15 11.58 3.24
C PHE A 66 -5.93 10.43 2.61
N TRP A 67 -6.33 10.53 1.35
CA TRP A 67 -7.10 9.51 0.66
C TRP A 67 -6.24 8.35 0.16
N ILE A 68 -4.90 8.49 0.09
CA ILE A 68 -3.99 7.46 -0.44
C ILE A 68 -4.10 6.13 0.34
N PRO A 69 -4.04 6.09 1.68
CA PRO A 69 -4.23 4.85 2.45
C PRO A 69 -5.60 4.18 2.20
N ALA A 70 -6.66 4.98 2.03
CA ALA A 70 -7.99 4.45 1.72
C ALA A 70 -8.04 3.88 0.29
N ALA A 71 -7.48 4.58 -0.70
CA ALA A 71 -7.48 4.13 -2.09
C ALA A 71 -6.74 2.79 -2.26
N LEU A 72 -5.61 2.61 -1.57
CA LEU A 72 -4.91 1.32 -1.58
C LEU A 72 -5.82 0.20 -1.06
N GLY A 73 -6.38 0.36 0.15
CA GLY A 73 -7.17 -0.71 0.75
C GLY A 73 -8.50 -0.97 0.03
N ILE A 74 -9.16 0.06 -0.51
CA ILE A 74 -10.34 -0.12 -1.37
C ILE A 74 -9.94 -0.87 -2.65
N GLY A 75 -8.84 -0.47 -3.29
CA GLY A 75 -8.33 -1.15 -4.48
C GLY A 75 -8.06 -2.63 -4.22
N SER A 76 -7.34 -2.95 -3.15
CA SER A 76 -7.07 -4.33 -2.74
C SER A 76 -8.34 -5.10 -2.38
N ALA A 77 -9.27 -4.49 -1.65
CA ALA A 77 -10.52 -5.13 -1.23
C ALA A 77 -11.45 -5.46 -2.41
N LEU A 78 -11.37 -4.69 -3.51
CA LEU A 78 -12.13 -4.95 -4.72
C LEU A 78 -11.41 -5.92 -5.66
N LEU A 79 -10.10 -5.76 -5.83
CA LEU A 79 -9.35 -6.51 -6.84
C LEU A 79 -9.04 -7.95 -6.41
N PHE A 80 -8.85 -8.25 -5.11
CA PHE A 80 -8.63 -9.63 -4.69
C PHE A 80 -9.84 -10.54 -4.90
N PRO A 81 -11.07 -10.17 -4.47
CA PRO A 81 -12.24 -11.00 -4.72
C PRO A 81 -12.58 -11.15 -6.20
N LEU A 82 -12.20 -10.18 -7.05
CA LEU A 82 -12.35 -10.26 -8.50
C LEU A 82 -11.30 -11.18 -9.14
N ALA A 83 -10.07 -11.18 -8.64
CA ALA A 83 -8.98 -11.97 -9.18
C ALA A 83 -8.97 -13.43 -8.68
N VAL A 84 -9.59 -13.69 -7.52
CA VAL A 84 -9.62 -15.01 -6.88
C VAL A 84 -11.06 -15.35 -6.52
N GLU A 85 -11.71 -16.17 -7.35
CA GLU A 85 -13.11 -16.59 -7.15
C GLU A 85 -13.32 -17.19 -5.76
N GLY A 86 -14.37 -16.74 -5.06
CA GLY A 86 -14.76 -17.26 -3.75
C GLY A 86 -14.05 -16.63 -2.55
N SER A 87 -13.04 -15.78 -2.74
CA SER A 87 -12.16 -15.27 -1.68
C SER A 87 -12.62 -13.96 -1.01
N ARG A 88 -13.88 -13.90 -0.57
CA ARG A 88 -14.42 -12.69 0.11
C ARG A 88 -13.67 -12.35 1.40
N ASP A 89 -13.04 -13.34 2.01
CA ASP A 89 -12.14 -13.21 3.16
C ASP A 89 -10.90 -12.35 2.86
N LEU A 90 -10.41 -12.35 1.61
CA LEU A 90 -9.31 -11.49 1.18
C LEU A 90 -9.69 -10.01 1.14
N ALA A 91 -10.98 -9.67 1.04
CA ALA A 91 -11.42 -8.28 1.09
C ALA A 91 -11.10 -7.60 2.44
N PHE A 92 -11.12 -8.37 3.54
CA PHE A 92 -10.77 -7.86 4.87
C PHE A 92 -9.32 -7.42 4.98
N HIS A 93 -8.43 -7.97 4.14
CA HIS A 93 -7.05 -7.54 4.09
C HIS A 93 -6.92 -6.11 3.55
N GLY A 94 -7.78 -5.72 2.61
CA GLY A 94 -7.85 -4.33 2.14
C GLY A 94 -8.17 -3.34 3.27
N VAL A 95 -9.11 -3.70 4.15
CA VAL A 95 -9.44 -2.90 5.35
C VAL A 95 -8.22 -2.80 6.28
N ALA A 96 -7.52 -3.92 6.50
CA ALA A 96 -6.30 -3.95 7.30
C ALA A 96 -5.20 -3.05 6.71
N TYR A 97 -5.00 -3.07 5.39
CA TYR A 97 -4.01 -2.22 4.72
C TYR A 97 -4.35 -0.73 4.85
N THR A 98 -5.63 -0.36 4.75
CA THR A 98 -6.06 1.02 5.02
C THR A 98 -5.73 1.44 6.45
N ALA A 99 -6.03 0.60 7.45
CA ALA A 99 -5.72 0.88 8.84
C ALA A 99 -4.21 1.06 9.08
N ILE A 100 -3.38 0.18 8.51
CA ILE A 100 -1.92 0.25 8.58
C ILE A 100 -1.41 1.56 7.98
N GLY A 101 -1.89 1.94 6.79
CA GLY A 101 -1.47 3.17 6.13
C GLY A 101 -1.87 4.42 6.93
N TYR A 102 -3.08 4.46 7.50
CA TYR A 102 -3.48 5.56 8.38
C TYR A 102 -2.71 5.60 9.70
N ALA A 103 -2.38 4.45 10.29
CA ALA A 103 -1.56 4.39 11.50
C ALA A 103 -0.16 4.95 11.23
N ALA A 104 0.48 4.57 10.13
CA ALA A 104 1.79 5.11 9.73
C ALA A 104 1.73 6.62 9.48
N MET A 105 0.69 7.09 8.80
CA MET A 105 0.45 8.51 8.54
C MET A 105 0.25 9.30 9.84
N GLY A 106 -0.60 8.81 10.75
CA GLY A 106 -0.87 9.41 12.04
C GLY A 106 0.37 9.47 12.93
N LEU A 107 1.14 8.38 12.99
CA LEU A 107 2.39 8.34 13.74
C LEU A 107 3.39 9.38 13.21
N ARG A 108 3.58 9.47 11.89
CA ARG A 108 4.52 10.41 11.28
C ARG A 108 4.11 11.87 11.46
N THR A 109 2.83 12.18 11.32
CA THR A 109 2.34 13.55 11.56
C THR A 109 2.50 13.97 13.01
N TRP A 110 2.25 13.05 13.95
CA TRP A 110 2.45 13.28 15.38
C TRP A 110 3.92 13.48 15.76
N THR A 111 4.84 12.68 15.21
CA THR A 111 6.28 12.86 15.49
C THR A 111 6.79 14.21 14.96
N ILE A 112 6.37 14.63 13.77
CA ILE A 112 6.70 15.95 13.22
C ILE A 112 6.18 17.06 14.14
N ALA A 113 4.91 16.96 14.58
CA ALA A 113 4.32 17.97 15.46
C ALA A 113 5.05 18.10 16.81
N ARG A 114 5.62 17.01 17.34
CA ARG A 114 6.42 17.02 18.58
C ARG A 114 7.81 17.64 18.41
N GLN A 115 8.41 17.56 17.23
CA GLN A 115 9.73 18.15 16.97
C GLN A 115 9.72 19.69 16.94
N HIS A 116 8.55 20.29 16.77
CA HIS A 116 8.36 21.75 16.71
C HIS A 116 7.79 22.35 18.01
N ARG A 117 7.68 21.57 19.08
CA ARG A 117 7.35 22.04 20.44
C ARG A 117 8.61 22.14 21.27
#